data_AF-A0A2N0KTI6-F1
#
_entry.id   AF-A0A2N0KTI6-F1
#
_cell.length_a   1.000
_cell.length_b   1.000
_cell.length_c   1.000
_cell.angle_alpha   90.00
_cell.angle_beta   90.00
_cell.angle_gamma   90.00
#
_symmetry.space_group_name_H-M   'P 1'
#
loop_
_entity.id
_entity.type
_entity.pdbx_description
1 polymer ?
#
loop_
_entity_poly.entity_id
_entity_poly.type
_entity_poly.pdbx_seq_one_letter_code
_entity_poly.pdbx_strand_id
1 'polypeptide(L)'
;MRLTLARHPVTEIKFGDETSLDGTALSINESELRALLLEDQRLESVGLDVVRPGENCRAGPVFDIIEPRAKADGGSPDFPGVLGPSAIAGIGTTHVLEGAAVTVVDCRPTVTARAAKRSILEMSGEGAARSPYSALQHLVLTPRSRADVPSHSALNATRMAGLKAAVYMAQAARTRQPITTETLGPIGPTEPGREGLHRVAYIGQIYSRQRSPEIDEHIFYGLNTTGMLPVLTNPNEWLDGAVLPSYDTSLGGAETYFYQNHPVITDLYRRHNEGELNFVGAVASISGLDNEDRDRLCQVAAHLVKWGLNADAAVLTKHGGGVPHADMAQTARLLERMEVSTAVMVSDMSRDRRVESALLFNFPEVNAIVYCGGGDTKWTVPAVERIIAGNPQVEEMLAQSQELMASSIAGVVNQQGASHVRAMTY
;
A
#
# COMPACT_ATOMS: atom_id res chain seq x y z
N MET A 1 -13.07 14.64 10.91
CA MET A 1 -11.60 14.76 11.07
C MET A 1 -11.08 15.70 10.00
N ARG A 2 -9.88 16.28 10.16
CA ARG A 2 -9.27 17.14 9.14
C ARG A 2 -7.77 16.85 9.04
N LEU A 3 -7.34 16.40 7.88
CA LEU A 3 -5.95 16.11 7.54
C LEU A 3 -5.49 17.07 6.45
N THR A 4 -4.33 17.69 6.62
CA THR A 4 -3.70 18.53 5.60
C THR A 4 -2.42 17.85 5.12
N LEU A 5 -2.33 17.55 3.83
CA LEU A 5 -1.10 17.08 3.18
C LEU A 5 -0.34 18.29 2.64
N ALA A 6 0.83 18.57 3.21
CA ALA A 6 1.74 19.62 2.79
C ALA A 6 2.78 19.00 1.85
N ARG A 7 2.66 19.25 0.54
CA ARG A 7 3.46 18.56 -0.49
C ARG A 7 4.71 19.36 -0.86
N HIS A 8 5.84 18.67 -0.85
CA HIS A 8 7.16 19.18 -1.18
C HIS A 8 7.73 18.30 -2.31
N PRO A 9 7.79 18.80 -3.55
CA PRO A 9 8.30 18.02 -4.68
C PRO A 9 9.78 17.68 -4.48
N VAL A 10 10.15 16.45 -4.80
CA VAL A 10 11.54 15.96 -4.80
C VAL A 10 11.88 15.46 -6.20
N THR A 11 12.86 16.10 -6.82
CA THR A 11 13.36 15.76 -8.17
C THR A 11 14.74 15.14 -8.14
N GLU A 12 15.45 15.22 -7.01
CA GLU A 12 16.77 14.61 -6.81
C GLU A 12 16.93 14.18 -5.35
N ILE A 13 17.51 12.99 -5.16
CA ILE A 13 18.07 12.54 -3.87
C ILE A 13 19.58 12.37 -4.03
N LYS A 14 20.33 12.79 -3.00
CA LYS A 14 21.78 12.57 -2.89
C LYS A 14 22.21 12.39 -1.45
N PHE A 15 23.35 11.73 -1.24
CA PHE A 15 24.03 11.76 0.06
C PHE A 15 24.85 13.05 0.21
N GLY A 16 24.91 13.56 1.44
CA GLY A 16 25.65 14.77 1.78
C GLY A 16 25.97 14.85 3.28
N ASP A 17 26.54 15.98 3.71
CA ASP A 17 26.98 16.18 5.10
C ASP A 17 25.81 16.41 6.07
N GLU A 18 24.66 16.87 5.57
CA GLU A 18 23.46 17.13 6.36
C GLU A 18 22.20 16.66 5.62
N THR A 19 21.17 16.32 6.41
CA THR A 19 19.84 16.03 5.89
C THR A 19 19.05 17.31 5.75
N SER A 20 18.79 17.72 4.51
CA SER A 20 18.11 18.98 4.22
C SER A 20 17.38 18.91 2.87
N LEU A 21 16.25 19.61 2.79
CA LEU A 21 15.54 19.86 1.54
C LEU A 21 15.83 21.29 1.10
N ASP A 22 16.45 21.44 -0.07
CA ASP A 22 16.69 22.73 -0.73
C ASP A 22 16.00 22.76 -2.10
N GLY A 23 14.97 23.61 -2.22
CA GLY A 23 14.03 23.54 -3.34
C GLY A 23 13.43 22.15 -3.48
N THR A 24 13.80 21.43 -4.53
CA THR A 24 13.36 20.06 -4.83
C THR A 24 14.48 19.01 -4.70
N ALA A 25 15.66 19.40 -4.21
CA ALA A 25 16.79 18.51 -4.01
C ALA A 25 16.88 18.10 -2.53
N LEU A 26 16.78 16.80 -2.25
CA LEU A 26 16.93 16.24 -0.93
C LEU A 26 18.36 15.71 -0.72
N SER A 27 19.09 16.34 0.20
CA SER A 27 20.33 15.81 0.76
C SER A 27 20.01 14.92 1.95
N ILE A 28 20.68 13.77 2.05
CA ILE A 28 20.56 12.82 3.17
C ILE A 28 21.93 12.60 3.79
N ASN A 29 22.06 12.82 5.09
CA ASN A 29 23.22 12.38 5.85
C ASN A 29 23.18 10.86 6.02
N GLU A 30 24.01 10.16 5.25
CA GLU A 30 24.05 8.70 5.23
C GLU A 30 24.45 8.12 6.59
N SER A 31 25.40 8.75 7.29
CA SER A 31 25.94 8.25 8.55
C SER A 31 24.94 8.41 9.70
N GLU A 32 24.25 9.55 9.76
CA GLU A 32 23.19 9.82 10.74
C GLU A 32 22.01 8.87 10.54
N LEU A 33 21.54 8.72 9.29
CA LEU A 33 20.46 7.78 8.99
C LEU A 33 20.86 6.34 9.36
N ARG A 34 22.05 5.89 8.94
CA ARG A 34 22.54 4.55 9.27
C ARG A 34 22.61 4.33 10.79
N ALA A 35 23.07 5.31 11.55
CA ALA A 35 23.12 5.25 13.01
C ALA A 35 21.71 5.12 13.62
N LEU A 36 20.75 5.94 13.17
CA LEU A 36 19.35 5.89 13.61
C LEU A 36 18.71 4.52 13.38
N LEU A 37 18.97 3.91 12.22
CA LEU A 37 18.41 2.60 11.89
C LEU A 37 19.03 1.49 12.74
N LEU A 38 20.33 1.57 13.04
CA LEU A 38 21.08 0.60 13.85
C LEU A 38 20.88 0.76 15.37
N GLU A 39 20.09 1.73 15.82
CA GLU A 39 19.59 1.73 17.20
C GLU A 39 18.80 0.45 17.52
N ASP A 40 18.11 -0.12 16.52
CA ASP A 40 17.46 -1.42 16.63
C ASP A 40 18.50 -2.55 16.60
N GLN A 41 18.84 -3.05 17.79
CA GLN A 41 19.89 -4.06 18.00
C GLN A 41 19.62 -5.42 17.32
N ARG A 42 18.42 -5.63 16.74
CA ARG A 42 18.12 -6.81 15.92
C ARG A 42 18.80 -6.73 14.55
N LEU A 43 19.17 -5.54 14.09
CA LEU A 43 19.87 -5.31 12.84
C LEU A 43 21.39 -5.36 13.07
N GLU A 44 22.08 -6.08 12.19
CA GLU A 44 23.54 -6.13 12.14
C GLU A 44 24.10 -5.02 11.25
N SER A 45 23.44 -4.76 10.12
CA SER A 45 23.83 -3.72 9.17
C SER A 45 22.64 -3.26 8.34
N VAL A 46 22.76 -2.08 7.73
CA VAL A 46 21.81 -1.58 6.73
C VAL A 46 22.61 -0.95 5.59
N GLY A 47 22.43 -1.44 4.36
CA GLY A 47 22.93 -0.75 3.17
C GLY A 47 21.97 0.33 2.71
N LEU A 48 22.52 1.43 2.20
CA LEU A 48 21.80 2.61 1.74
C LEU A 48 22.24 2.94 0.32
N ASP A 49 21.30 2.97 -0.61
CA ASP A 49 21.56 3.20 -2.02
C ASP A 49 20.58 4.22 -2.58
N VAL A 50 21.08 5.21 -3.33
CA VAL A 50 20.21 6.10 -4.11
C VAL A 50 20.03 5.53 -5.52
N VAL A 51 18.79 5.49 -6.00
CA VAL A 51 18.43 5.05 -7.35
C VAL A 51 17.51 6.08 -8.00
N ARG A 52 17.79 6.44 -9.25
CA ARG A 52 17.12 7.53 -9.96
C ARG A 52 16.19 7.01 -11.08
N PRO A 53 15.16 7.78 -11.47
CA PRO A 53 14.34 7.44 -12.64
C PRO A 53 15.18 7.20 -13.88
N GLY A 54 14.93 6.08 -14.57
CA GLY A 54 15.63 5.70 -15.80
C GLY A 54 17.04 5.11 -15.60
N GLU A 55 17.53 4.99 -14.37
CA GLU A 55 18.80 4.32 -14.09
C GLU A 55 18.74 2.85 -14.52
N ASN A 56 19.84 2.33 -15.07
CA ASN A 56 19.98 0.92 -15.47
C ASN A 56 20.16 0.02 -14.22
N CYS A 57 19.12 -0.02 -13.40
CA CYS A 57 19.12 -0.61 -12.07
C CYS A 57 17.86 -1.46 -11.81
N ARG A 58 18.05 -2.52 -11.02
CA ARG A 58 16.98 -3.38 -10.52
C ARG A 58 17.15 -3.61 -9.01
N ALA A 59 16.07 -3.57 -8.25
CA ALA A 59 16.11 -3.91 -6.83
C ALA A 59 15.02 -4.91 -6.44
N GLY A 60 15.35 -5.84 -5.54
CA GLY A 60 14.34 -6.69 -4.91
C GLY A 60 14.84 -8.05 -4.38
N PRO A 61 13.91 -8.94 -3.97
CA PRO A 61 12.47 -8.69 -3.81
C PRO A 61 12.19 -7.48 -2.93
N VAL A 62 11.24 -6.67 -3.34
CA VAL A 62 10.77 -5.54 -2.55
C VAL A 62 9.91 -6.06 -1.41
N PHE A 63 10.29 -5.68 -0.20
CA PHE A 63 9.53 -5.92 1.03
C PHE A 63 8.42 -4.87 1.18
N ASP A 64 8.75 -3.59 0.96
CA ASP A 64 7.78 -2.48 0.99
C ASP A 64 8.32 -1.28 0.18
N ILE A 65 7.41 -0.40 -0.23
CA ILE A 65 7.72 0.92 -0.80
C ILE A 65 6.90 1.93 -0.03
N ILE A 66 7.54 2.96 0.49
CA ILE A 66 6.94 3.93 1.43
C ILE A 66 7.18 5.34 0.87
N GLU A 67 6.13 6.16 0.82
CA GLU A 67 6.32 7.59 0.54
C GLU A 67 6.85 8.27 1.80
N PRO A 68 7.97 9.02 1.73
CA PRO A 68 8.47 9.74 2.89
C PRO A 68 7.45 10.78 3.34
N ARG A 69 6.91 10.56 4.55
CA ARG A 69 5.96 11.45 5.21
C ARG A 69 6.35 11.67 6.66
N ALA A 70 6.13 12.89 7.16
CA ALA A 70 6.38 13.25 8.55
C ALA A 70 5.27 14.15 9.10
N LYS A 71 4.77 13.84 10.29
CA LYS A 71 3.79 14.68 11.00
C LYS A 71 4.42 15.99 11.46
N ALA A 72 3.67 17.08 11.29
CA ALA A 72 3.97 18.35 11.93
C ALA A 72 3.69 18.27 13.44
N ASP A 73 4.26 19.21 14.22
CA ASP A 73 4.02 19.29 15.66
C ASP A 73 2.52 19.43 15.98
N GLY A 74 2.08 18.74 17.04
CA GLY A 74 0.68 18.72 17.47
C GLY A 74 -0.24 17.81 16.66
N GLY A 75 0.28 17.10 15.64
CA GLY A 75 -0.42 16.01 14.97
C GLY A 75 -0.40 14.69 15.75
N SER A 76 -1.00 13.65 15.17
CA SER A 76 -0.77 12.27 15.62
C SER A 76 0.71 11.88 15.50
N PRO A 77 1.18 10.80 16.15
CA PRO A 77 2.46 10.19 15.83
C PRO A 77 2.52 9.73 14.36
N ASP A 78 3.73 9.65 13.80
CA ASP A 78 3.96 8.94 12.54
C ASP A 78 3.73 7.43 12.76
N PHE A 79 2.99 6.79 11.84
CA PHE A 79 2.62 5.37 11.91
C PHE A 79 2.16 4.94 13.33
N PRO A 80 1.01 5.44 13.83
CA PRO A 80 0.60 5.25 15.22
C PRO A 80 0.50 3.77 15.64
N GLY A 81 1.03 3.45 16.81
CA GLY A 81 1.14 2.08 17.32
C GLY A 81 2.32 1.29 16.75
N VAL A 82 3.06 1.83 15.77
CA VAL A 82 4.22 1.19 15.16
C VAL A 82 5.51 1.92 15.54
N LEU A 83 5.67 3.18 15.11
CA LEU A 83 6.85 3.99 15.46
C LEU A 83 6.66 4.79 16.76
N GLY A 84 5.42 5.01 17.15
CA GLY A 84 5.05 5.78 18.34
C GLY A 84 3.86 5.16 19.07
N PRO A 85 3.38 5.81 20.15
CA PRO A 85 2.21 5.33 20.88
C PRO A 85 0.98 5.24 19.98
N SER A 86 0.05 4.37 20.36
CA SER A 86 -1.24 4.27 19.67
C SER A 86 -2.02 5.58 19.83
N ALA A 87 -2.48 6.14 18.72
CA ALA A 87 -3.34 7.31 18.63
C ALA A 87 -4.07 7.27 17.28
N ILE A 88 -5.21 7.94 17.18
CA ILE A 88 -5.97 8.01 15.93
C ILE A 88 -5.19 8.86 14.91
N ALA A 89 -4.93 8.27 13.74
CA ALA A 89 -4.28 8.92 12.60
C ALA A 89 -5.25 9.88 11.88
N GLY A 90 -4.78 10.59 10.85
CA GLY A 90 -5.69 11.31 9.94
C GLY A 90 -6.14 12.69 10.43
N ILE A 91 -5.36 13.30 11.34
CA ILE A 91 -5.61 14.64 11.90
C ILE A 91 -4.32 15.46 11.85
N GLY A 92 -4.45 16.77 11.59
CA GLY A 92 -3.34 17.72 11.59
C GLY A 92 -2.65 17.81 10.25
N THR A 93 -1.38 18.21 10.24
CA THR A 93 -0.59 18.38 9.01
C THR A 93 0.45 17.28 8.87
N THR A 94 0.55 16.72 7.66
CA THR A 94 1.55 15.73 7.27
C THR A 94 2.36 16.30 6.12
N HIS A 95 3.67 16.42 6.29
CA HIS A 95 4.61 16.80 5.23
C HIS A 95 4.87 15.60 4.35
N VAL A 96 4.74 15.77 3.03
CA VAL A 96 4.88 14.71 2.01
C VAL A 96 6.02 15.09 1.08
N LEU A 97 7.02 14.21 0.94
CA LEU A 97 8.06 14.34 -0.07
C LEU A 97 7.60 13.69 -1.38
N GLU A 98 6.84 14.46 -2.16
CA GLU A 98 6.21 13.99 -3.39
C GLU A 98 7.27 13.75 -4.48
N GLY A 99 7.27 12.57 -5.10
CA GLY A 99 8.29 12.17 -6.07
C GLY A 99 9.46 11.39 -5.46
N ALA A 100 9.45 11.13 -4.15
CA ALA A 100 10.43 10.29 -3.46
C ALA A 100 9.80 9.00 -2.90
N ALA A 101 10.62 7.97 -2.74
CA ALA A 101 10.24 6.71 -2.10
C ALA A 101 11.39 6.12 -1.28
N VAL A 102 11.05 5.49 -0.17
CA VAL A 102 11.91 4.53 0.52
C VAL A 102 11.52 3.13 0.06
N THR A 103 12.43 2.43 -0.61
CA THR A 103 12.23 1.03 -1.02
C THR A 103 13.00 0.12 -0.09
N VAL A 104 12.31 -0.80 0.56
CA VAL A 104 12.93 -1.78 1.46
C VAL A 104 13.07 -3.10 0.72
N VAL A 105 14.28 -3.66 0.67
CA VAL A 105 14.54 -4.98 0.09
C VAL A 105 14.38 -6.06 1.14
N ASP A 106 13.81 -7.20 0.75
CA ASP A 106 13.77 -8.40 1.56
C ASP A 106 15.15 -9.06 1.58
N CYS A 107 15.78 -9.05 2.76
CA CYS A 107 17.12 -9.59 2.99
C CYS A 107 17.15 -10.92 3.72
N ARG A 108 16.04 -11.67 3.72
CA ARG A 108 16.05 -13.02 4.29
C ARG A 108 17.14 -13.88 3.64
N PRO A 109 17.83 -14.71 4.42
CA PRO A 109 18.97 -15.50 3.93
C PRO A 109 18.54 -16.57 2.91
N THR A 110 17.30 -17.05 3.01
CA THR A 110 16.73 -18.02 2.09
C THR A 110 15.44 -17.47 1.50
N VAL A 111 15.38 -17.47 0.16
CA VAL A 111 14.21 -17.03 -0.59
C VAL A 111 13.97 -18.06 -1.68
N THR A 112 12.74 -18.51 -1.84
CA THR A 112 12.41 -19.43 -2.93
C THR A 112 12.58 -18.73 -4.28
N ALA A 113 12.85 -19.46 -5.36
CA ALA A 113 12.99 -18.86 -6.69
C ALA A 113 11.75 -18.05 -7.12
N ARG A 114 10.56 -18.45 -6.65
CA ARG A 114 9.30 -17.71 -6.87
C ARG A 114 9.29 -16.40 -6.08
N ALA A 115 9.68 -16.43 -4.81
CA ALA A 115 9.72 -15.24 -3.97
C ALA A 115 10.83 -14.27 -4.41
N ALA A 116 11.94 -14.77 -4.96
CA ALA A 116 13.05 -13.98 -5.51
C ALA A 116 12.62 -13.09 -6.70
N LYS A 117 11.55 -13.49 -7.40
CA LYS A 117 10.99 -12.74 -8.54
C LYS A 117 9.65 -12.07 -8.21
N ARG A 118 9.34 -11.91 -6.92
CA ARG A 118 8.14 -11.21 -6.44
C ARG A 118 8.49 -9.74 -6.20
N SER A 119 7.65 -8.84 -6.70
CA SER A 119 7.75 -7.39 -6.48
C SER A 119 9.17 -6.85 -6.72
N ILE A 120 9.53 -6.67 -7.99
CA ILE A 120 10.82 -6.15 -8.42
C ILE A 120 10.64 -4.66 -8.74
N LEU A 121 11.52 -3.83 -8.19
CA LEU A 121 11.68 -2.45 -8.64
C LEU A 121 12.54 -2.47 -9.92
N GLU A 122 11.88 -2.31 -11.07
CA GLU A 122 12.51 -2.17 -12.37
C GLU A 122 12.59 -0.68 -12.73
N MET A 123 13.80 -0.15 -12.94
CA MET A 123 13.99 1.30 -13.18
C MET A 123 14.21 1.68 -14.64
N SER A 124 14.38 0.69 -15.53
CA SER A 124 14.60 0.93 -16.97
C SER A 124 13.79 -0.01 -17.87
N GLY A 125 13.66 0.37 -19.14
CA GLY A 125 12.96 -0.44 -20.14
C GLY A 125 11.42 -0.43 -20.05
N GLU A 126 10.78 -1.34 -20.76
CA GLU A 126 9.32 -1.36 -20.93
C GLU A 126 8.58 -1.67 -19.61
N GLY A 127 9.12 -2.59 -18.81
CA GLY A 127 8.55 -2.94 -17.51
C GLY A 127 8.51 -1.74 -16.55
N ALA A 128 9.60 -0.98 -16.50
CA ALA A 128 9.68 0.26 -15.73
C ALA A 128 8.62 1.27 -16.18
N ALA A 129 8.48 1.50 -17.49
CA ALA A 129 7.51 2.45 -18.05
C ALA A 129 6.03 2.14 -17.73
N ARG A 130 5.72 0.98 -17.13
CA ARG A 130 4.39 0.59 -16.64
C ARG A 130 4.25 0.66 -15.13
N SER A 131 5.34 0.84 -14.39
CA SER A 131 5.34 0.99 -12.94
C SER A 131 5.31 2.47 -12.57
N PRO A 132 4.41 2.92 -11.67
CA PRO A 132 4.47 4.28 -11.16
C PRO A 132 5.75 4.54 -10.35
N TYR A 133 6.40 3.49 -9.85
CA TYR A 133 7.59 3.62 -9.03
C TYR A 133 8.84 3.99 -9.83
N SER A 134 8.95 3.62 -11.10
CA SER A 134 10.15 3.95 -11.88
C SER A 134 10.34 5.46 -12.12
N ALA A 135 9.31 6.26 -11.86
CA ALA A 135 9.34 7.72 -11.97
C ALA A 135 9.80 8.41 -10.68
N LEU A 136 9.98 7.67 -9.58
CA LEU A 136 10.34 8.23 -8.27
C LEU A 136 11.85 8.23 -8.03
N GLN A 137 12.30 9.13 -7.17
CA GLN A 137 13.63 9.10 -6.58
C GLN A 137 13.62 8.13 -5.40
N HIS A 138 14.48 7.11 -5.44
CA HIS A 138 14.50 6.07 -4.41
C HIS A 138 15.69 6.20 -3.47
N LEU A 139 15.42 6.08 -2.17
CA LEU A 139 16.38 5.55 -1.21
C LEU A 139 16.06 4.07 -1.01
N VAL A 140 16.94 3.20 -1.47
CA VAL A 140 16.82 1.74 -1.33
C VAL A 140 17.57 1.30 -0.08
N LEU A 141 16.87 0.58 0.81
CA LEU A 141 17.43 0.02 2.04
C LEU A 141 17.65 -1.48 1.88
N THR A 142 18.78 -1.97 2.36
CA THR A 142 19.07 -3.40 2.52
C THR A 142 19.36 -3.74 3.98
N PRO A 143 18.34 -3.82 4.85
CA PRO A 143 18.52 -4.15 6.26
C PRO A 143 18.90 -5.61 6.42
N ARG A 144 19.94 -5.92 7.21
CA ARG A 144 20.34 -7.29 7.53
C ARG A 144 20.15 -7.53 9.01
N SER A 145 19.24 -8.43 9.37
CA SER A 145 19.09 -8.87 10.76
C SER A 145 20.23 -9.77 11.17
N ARG A 146 20.56 -9.77 12.46
CA ARG A 146 21.48 -10.75 13.03
C ARG A 146 20.93 -12.18 12.90
N ALA A 147 21.81 -13.16 12.80
CA ALA A 147 21.45 -14.56 12.58
C ALA A 147 20.66 -15.21 13.74
N ASP A 148 20.76 -14.67 14.95
CA ASP A 148 20.09 -15.17 16.16
C ASP A 148 18.67 -14.63 16.35
N VAL A 149 18.23 -13.68 15.53
CA VAL A 149 16.91 -13.06 15.63
C VAL A 149 15.84 -13.96 14.98
N PRO A 150 14.71 -14.24 15.67
CA PRO A 150 13.61 -15.00 15.09
C PRO A 150 13.03 -14.32 13.84
N SER A 151 12.60 -15.12 12.85
CA SER A 151 12.14 -14.61 11.55
C SER A 151 11.06 -13.53 11.64
N HIS A 152 10.04 -13.69 12.48
CA HIS A 152 8.98 -12.68 12.63
C HIS A 152 9.54 -11.35 13.17
N SER A 153 10.49 -11.42 14.11
CA SER A 153 11.14 -10.24 14.69
C SER A 153 12.12 -9.58 13.72
N ALA A 154 12.78 -10.35 12.86
CA ALA A 154 13.63 -9.84 11.78
C ALA A 154 12.81 -9.11 10.70
N LEU A 155 11.64 -9.65 10.33
CA LEU A 155 10.70 -8.98 9.40
C LEU A 155 10.17 -7.67 10.01
N ASN A 156 9.85 -7.69 11.30
CA ASN A 156 9.46 -6.48 12.03
C ASN A 156 10.59 -5.44 12.05
N ALA A 157 11.84 -5.82 12.38
CA ALA A 157 12.97 -4.90 12.33
C ALA A 157 13.18 -4.30 10.93
N THR A 158 13.00 -5.12 9.88
CA THR A 158 13.05 -4.67 8.47
C THR A 158 11.99 -3.61 8.17
N ARG A 159 10.74 -3.83 8.62
CA ARG A 159 9.66 -2.83 8.53
C ARG A 159 10.02 -1.55 9.28
N MET A 160 10.46 -1.67 10.53
CA MET A 160 10.82 -0.53 11.36
C MET A 160 11.91 0.33 10.70
N ALA A 161 12.90 -0.30 10.07
CA ALA A 161 13.95 0.43 9.36
C ALA A 161 13.39 1.27 8.19
N GLY A 162 12.50 0.70 7.37
CA GLY A 162 11.84 1.41 6.28
C GLY A 162 11.02 2.61 6.76
N LEU A 163 10.16 2.39 7.76
CA LEU A 163 9.30 3.45 8.29
C LEU A 163 10.12 4.57 8.94
N LYS A 164 11.15 4.23 9.74
CA LYS A 164 12.06 5.22 10.34
C LYS A 164 12.79 6.05 9.28
N ALA A 165 13.30 5.42 8.22
CA ALA A 165 13.97 6.14 7.14
C ALA A 165 13.02 7.09 6.40
N ALA A 166 11.79 6.65 6.12
CA ALA A 166 10.77 7.47 5.47
C ALA A 166 10.42 8.72 6.30
N VAL A 167 10.25 8.56 7.62
CA VAL A 167 9.99 9.69 8.53
C VAL A 167 11.21 10.60 8.63
N TYR A 168 12.41 10.05 8.80
CA TYR A 168 13.66 10.82 8.89
C TYR A 168 13.87 11.70 7.65
N MET A 169 13.67 11.16 6.44
CA MET A 169 13.75 11.95 5.21
C MET A 169 12.74 13.10 5.21
N ALA A 170 11.47 12.82 5.54
CA ALA A 170 10.41 13.82 5.49
C ALA A 170 10.50 14.90 6.58
N GLN A 171 11.23 14.65 7.68
CA GLN A 171 11.50 15.67 8.69
C GLN A 171 12.25 16.88 8.10
N ALA A 172 13.04 16.70 7.05
CA ALA A 172 13.73 17.78 6.34
C ALA A 172 12.78 18.85 5.75
N ALA A 173 11.50 18.50 5.54
CA ALA A 173 10.48 19.40 5.00
C ALA A 173 9.65 20.13 6.07
N ARG A 174 9.80 19.80 7.37
CA ARG A 174 8.94 20.36 8.44
C ARG A 174 9.05 21.87 8.58
N THR A 175 10.22 22.44 8.31
CA THR A 175 10.48 23.89 8.39
C THR A 175 10.39 24.59 7.03
N ARG A 176 10.02 23.86 5.97
CA ARG A 176 9.91 24.39 4.60
C ARG A 176 8.47 24.74 4.27
N GLN A 177 8.29 25.72 3.40
CA GLN A 177 6.97 26.04 2.86
C GLN A 177 6.61 25.01 1.78
N PRO A 178 5.44 24.35 1.86
CA PRO A 178 5.00 23.43 0.83
C PRO A 178 4.65 24.16 -0.46
N ILE A 179 4.82 23.49 -1.60
CA ILE A 179 4.41 24.02 -2.91
C ILE A 179 2.89 23.96 -3.07
N THR A 180 2.27 22.87 -2.58
CA THR A 180 0.81 22.73 -2.54
C THR A 180 0.37 22.15 -1.20
N THR A 181 -0.82 22.56 -0.77
CA THR A 181 -1.51 21.95 0.36
C THR A 181 -2.83 21.36 -0.10
N GLU A 182 -3.13 20.16 0.37
CA GLU A 182 -4.39 19.48 0.13
C GLU A 182 -5.04 19.21 1.49
N THR A 183 -6.26 19.73 1.71
CA THR A 183 -6.98 19.49 2.96
C THR A 183 -8.11 18.50 2.72
N LEU A 184 -8.01 17.34 3.37
CA LEU A 184 -9.03 16.31 3.44
C LEU A 184 -9.95 16.62 4.61
N GLY A 185 -11.11 17.17 4.26
CA GLY A 185 -12.09 17.70 5.19
C GLY A 185 -12.91 16.64 5.94
N PRO A 186 -13.85 17.09 6.78
CA PRO A 186 -14.82 16.20 7.39
C PRO A 186 -15.69 15.52 6.32
N ILE A 187 -16.07 14.29 6.62
CA ILE A 187 -16.98 13.50 5.81
C ILE A 187 -17.95 12.77 6.75
N GLY A 188 -19.09 12.33 6.21
CA GLY A 188 -20.04 11.53 6.96
C GLY A 188 -21.44 11.55 6.37
N PRO A 189 -22.32 10.68 6.87
CA PRO A 189 -23.71 10.59 6.40
C PRO A 189 -24.51 11.87 6.63
N THR A 190 -24.10 12.70 7.58
CA THR A 190 -24.78 13.93 7.99
C THR A 190 -23.93 15.18 7.74
N GLU A 191 -22.96 15.11 6.82
CA GLU A 191 -22.13 16.26 6.47
C GLU A 191 -23.01 17.36 5.85
N PRO A 192 -23.00 18.61 6.36
CA PRO A 192 -23.85 19.69 5.85
C PRO A 192 -23.59 20.02 4.38
N GLY A 193 -24.62 20.41 3.64
CA GLY A 193 -24.49 20.80 2.22
C GLY A 193 -24.34 19.62 1.27
N ARG A 194 -24.64 18.40 1.74
CA ARG A 194 -24.62 17.15 0.97
C ARG A 194 -26.01 16.54 0.80
N GLU A 195 -27.06 17.30 1.10
CA GLU A 195 -28.44 16.83 1.02
C GLU A 195 -28.80 16.42 -0.43
N GLY A 196 -29.38 15.22 -0.57
CA GLY A 196 -29.80 14.69 -1.87
C GLY A 196 -28.70 14.01 -2.69
N LEU A 197 -27.43 14.04 -2.25
CA LEU A 197 -26.35 13.30 -2.89
C LEU A 197 -26.33 11.83 -2.44
N HIS A 198 -25.97 10.93 -3.35
CA HIS A 198 -25.76 9.52 -3.03
C HIS A 198 -24.62 9.34 -2.03
N ARG A 199 -24.89 8.60 -0.96
CA ARG A 199 -23.92 8.30 0.10
C ARG A 199 -23.09 7.10 -0.31
N VAL A 200 -21.81 7.31 -0.52
CA VAL A 200 -20.90 6.26 -1.01
C VAL A 200 -19.91 5.91 0.09
N ALA A 201 -19.82 4.63 0.42
CA ALA A 201 -18.84 4.09 1.36
C ALA A 201 -17.71 3.36 0.62
N TYR A 202 -16.61 3.14 1.31
CA TYR A 202 -15.51 2.29 0.85
C TYR A 202 -15.35 1.08 1.78
N ILE A 203 -15.11 -0.10 1.22
CA ILE A 203 -14.70 -1.30 1.96
C ILE A 203 -13.39 -1.79 1.36
N GLY A 204 -12.33 -1.82 2.17
CA GLY A 204 -11.05 -2.38 1.77
C GLY A 204 -10.69 -3.57 2.65
N GLN A 205 -10.37 -4.72 2.06
CA GLN A 205 -9.67 -5.75 2.82
C GLN A 205 -8.21 -5.34 2.97
N ILE A 206 -7.71 -5.34 4.21
CA ILE A 206 -6.31 -5.00 4.53
C ILE A 206 -5.42 -6.24 4.71
N TYR A 207 -6.04 -7.42 4.82
CA TYR A 207 -5.33 -8.68 5.04
C TYR A 207 -6.13 -9.90 4.55
N SER A 208 -5.42 -10.96 4.17
CA SER A 208 -6.01 -12.26 3.83
C SER A 208 -5.57 -13.34 4.82
N ARG A 209 -6.53 -14.00 5.48
CA ARG A 209 -6.29 -15.10 6.43
C ARG A 209 -6.02 -16.45 5.76
N GLN A 210 -5.73 -16.48 4.46
CA GLN A 210 -5.16 -17.65 3.80
C GLN A 210 -3.80 -18.06 4.39
N ARG A 211 -3.17 -17.17 5.16
CA ARG A 211 -2.11 -17.49 6.11
C ARG A 211 -2.42 -16.82 7.45
N SER A 212 -1.78 -17.33 8.50
CA SER A 212 -1.76 -16.65 9.79
C SER A 212 -0.85 -15.41 9.70
N PRO A 213 -1.24 -14.28 10.32
CA PRO A 213 -0.33 -13.16 10.48
C PRO A 213 0.83 -13.55 11.40
N GLU A 214 2.01 -12.99 11.15
CA GLU A 214 3.11 -13.13 12.09
C GLU A 214 2.79 -12.39 13.40
N ILE A 215 3.40 -12.82 14.51
CA ILE A 215 3.15 -12.25 15.83
C ILE A 215 3.38 -10.73 15.81
N ASP A 216 4.51 -10.31 15.23
CA ASP A 216 4.93 -8.90 15.13
C ASP A 216 4.52 -8.25 13.79
N GLU A 217 3.51 -8.79 13.09
CA GLU A 217 3.00 -8.24 11.82
C GLU A 217 2.05 -7.07 12.03
N HIS A 218 2.60 -5.90 12.31
CA HIS A 218 1.84 -4.69 12.58
C HIS A 218 1.11 -4.20 11.32
N ILE A 219 -0.19 -4.49 11.19
CA ILE A 219 -1.01 -4.17 10.01
C ILE A 219 -1.97 -3.02 10.28
N PHE A 220 -2.62 -2.98 11.45
CA PHE A 220 -3.60 -1.94 11.79
C PHE A 220 -3.33 -1.38 13.17
N TYR A 221 -2.94 -0.10 13.25
CA TYR A 221 -2.57 0.58 14.50
C TYR A 221 -1.56 -0.18 15.38
N GLY A 222 -0.56 -0.81 14.76
CA GLY A 222 0.44 -1.60 15.48
C GLY A 222 0.02 -3.03 15.82
N LEU A 223 -1.23 -3.42 15.59
CA LEU A 223 -1.71 -4.77 15.83
C LEU A 223 -1.64 -5.62 14.56
N ASN A 224 -1.45 -6.93 14.75
CA ASN A 224 -1.78 -7.91 13.72
C ASN A 224 -3.30 -8.13 13.63
N THR A 225 -3.75 -8.91 12.66
CA THR A 225 -5.19 -9.08 12.36
C THR A 225 -5.85 -10.28 13.06
N THR A 226 -5.17 -10.92 14.01
CA THR A 226 -5.72 -12.08 14.72
C THR A 226 -6.95 -11.67 15.53
N GLY A 227 -8.10 -12.26 15.22
CA GLY A 227 -9.36 -11.97 15.91
C GLY A 227 -10.00 -10.63 15.53
N MET A 228 -9.49 -9.95 14.50
CA MET A 228 -10.05 -8.69 14.02
C MET A 228 -11.42 -8.90 13.35
N LEU A 229 -12.41 -8.11 13.77
CA LEU A 229 -13.66 -7.89 13.04
C LEU A 229 -13.51 -6.66 12.11
N PRO A 230 -14.39 -6.47 11.11
CA PRO A 230 -14.38 -5.25 10.32
C PRO A 230 -14.57 -4.02 11.20
N VAL A 231 -13.82 -2.96 10.91
CA VAL A 231 -13.78 -1.73 11.70
C VAL A 231 -14.17 -0.54 10.83
N LEU A 232 -15.06 0.31 11.35
CA LEU A 232 -15.38 1.60 10.73
C LEU A 232 -14.22 2.57 10.98
N THR A 233 -13.77 3.20 9.91
CA THR A 233 -12.58 4.08 9.89
C THR A 233 -12.91 5.36 9.14
N ASN A 234 -12.27 6.46 9.55
CA ASN A 234 -12.17 7.62 8.70
C ASN A 234 -11.12 7.35 7.60
N PRO A 235 -11.38 7.70 6.33
CA PRO A 235 -10.44 7.47 5.24
C PRO A 235 -9.10 8.20 5.40
N ASN A 236 -9.05 9.29 6.17
CA ASN A 236 -7.79 9.95 6.51
C ASN A 236 -6.85 9.03 7.31
N GLU A 237 -7.38 8.07 8.07
CA GLU A 237 -6.56 7.14 8.84
C GLU A 237 -5.72 6.23 7.92
N TRP A 238 -6.28 5.82 6.78
CA TRP A 238 -5.60 5.01 5.77
C TRP A 238 -4.44 5.79 5.14
N LEU A 239 -4.70 7.05 4.80
CA LEU A 239 -3.74 7.94 4.14
C LEU A 239 -2.62 8.41 5.08
N ASP A 240 -2.80 8.26 6.40
CA ASP A 240 -1.94 8.84 7.44
C ASP A 240 -1.34 7.78 8.38
N GLY A 241 -1.16 6.56 7.88
CA GLY A 241 -0.30 5.54 8.50
C GLY A 241 -0.97 4.60 9.50
N ALA A 242 -2.31 4.56 9.57
CA ALA A 242 -3.00 3.56 10.41
C ALA A 242 -2.92 2.14 9.84
N VAL A 243 -2.83 2.01 8.51
CA VAL A 243 -2.80 0.74 7.79
C VAL A 243 -1.43 0.53 7.17
N LEU A 244 -0.86 -0.66 7.37
CA LEU A 244 0.38 -1.12 6.76
C LEU A 244 0.18 -2.46 6.04
N PRO A 245 1.00 -2.77 5.01
CA PRO A 245 0.91 -4.04 4.31
C PRO A 245 1.10 -5.26 5.20
N SER A 246 0.65 -6.38 4.70
CA SER A 246 1.18 -7.70 5.06
C SER A 246 2.65 -7.83 4.60
N TYR A 247 3.49 -8.53 5.37
CA TYR A 247 4.86 -8.92 4.97
C TYR A 247 4.89 -9.78 3.68
N ASP A 248 3.76 -10.41 3.37
CA ASP A 248 3.55 -11.16 2.14
C ASP A 248 2.49 -10.48 1.25
N THR A 249 2.92 -9.88 0.16
CA THR A 249 2.04 -9.34 -0.87
C THR A 249 1.86 -10.39 -1.98
N SER A 250 0.71 -11.07 -1.98
CA SER A 250 0.50 -12.21 -2.89
C SER A 250 0.38 -11.82 -4.38
N LEU A 251 -0.13 -10.62 -4.69
CA LEU A 251 -0.39 -10.16 -6.07
C LEU A 251 0.08 -8.71 -6.35
N GLY A 252 0.88 -8.13 -5.43
CA GLY A 252 1.34 -6.73 -5.50
C GLY A 252 0.26 -5.69 -5.15
N GLY A 253 0.65 -4.42 -5.07
CA GLY A 253 -0.28 -3.29 -4.92
C GLY A 253 -0.82 -3.05 -3.52
N ALA A 254 -0.11 -3.53 -2.50
CA ALA A 254 -0.44 -3.31 -1.10
C ALA A 254 0.71 -2.61 -0.35
N GLU A 255 1.75 -2.17 -1.07
CA GLU A 255 2.86 -1.38 -0.54
C GLU A 255 2.34 -0.14 0.19
N THR A 256 3.03 0.28 1.25
CA THR A 256 2.62 1.41 2.10
C THR A 256 2.37 2.69 1.28
N TYR A 257 3.17 2.92 0.23
CA TYR A 257 3.01 4.02 -0.71
C TYR A 257 1.60 4.09 -1.30
N PHE A 258 0.98 2.94 -1.60
CA PHE A 258 -0.39 2.89 -2.10
C PHE A 258 -1.42 3.19 -1.03
N TYR A 259 -1.27 2.72 0.21
CA TYR A 259 -2.19 3.11 1.28
C TYR A 259 -2.10 4.61 1.58
N GLN A 260 -0.90 5.18 1.53
CA GLN A 260 -0.65 6.62 1.65
C GLN A 260 -1.27 7.44 0.50
N ASN A 261 -1.38 6.85 -0.69
CA ASN A 261 -1.92 7.46 -1.91
C ASN A 261 -3.11 6.67 -2.48
N HIS A 262 -4.02 6.25 -1.60
CA HIS A 262 -5.02 5.24 -1.91
C HIS A 262 -5.98 5.65 -3.04
N PRO A 263 -5.92 5.05 -4.25
CA PRO A 263 -6.59 5.57 -5.45
C PRO A 263 -8.10 5.70 -5.33
N VAL A 264 -8.76 4.68 -4.75
CA VAL A 264 -10.21 4.73 -4.54
C VAL A 264 -10.60 5.80 -3.53
N ILE A 265 -9.88 5.91 -2.40
CA ILE A 265 -10.17 6.91 -1.37
C ILE A 265 -9.93 8.33 -1.91
N THR A 266 -8.84 8.56 -2.62
CA THR A 266 -8.51 9.89 -3.17
C THR A 266 -9.50 10.32 -4.25
N ASP A 267 -9.95 9.41 -5.14
CA ASP A 267 -10.99 9.74 -6.11
C ASP A 267 -12.36 9.97 -5.45
N LEU A 268 -12.72 9.18 -4.43
CA LEU A 268 -13.95 9.43 -3.65
C LEU A 268 -13.92 10.79 -2.95
N TYR A 269 -12.77 11.21 -2.41
CA TYR A 269 -12.59 12.57 -1.88
C TYR A 269 -12.73 13.64 -2.96
N ARG A 270 -12.12 13.45 -4.14
CA ARG A 270 -12.22 14.39 -5.26
C ARG A 270 -13.69 14.59 -5.66
N ARG A 271 -14.42 13.50 -5.91
CA ARG A 271 -15.84 13.51 -6.29
C ARG A 271 -16.75 14.03 -5.18
N HIS A 272 -16.40 13.76 -3.92
CA HIS A 272 -17.04 14.39 -2.76
C HIS A 272 -16.85 15.91 -2.82
N ASN A 273 -15.63 16.40 -2.99
CA ASN A 273 -15.35 17.84 -3.03
C ASN A 273 -16.01 18.55 -4.22
N GLU A 274 -16.17 17.88 -5.35
CA GLU A 274 -16.88 18.38 -6.54
C GLU A 274 -18.41 18.35 -6.40
N GLY A 275 -18.95 17.71 -5.35
CA GLY A 275 -20.39 17.63 -5.12
C GLY A 275 -21.10 16.56 -5.96
N GLU A 276 -20.37 15.60 -6.53
CA GLU A 276 -20.94 14.51 -7.30
C GLU A 276 -21.55 13.41 -6.42
N LEU A 277 -21.01 13.22 -5.22
CA LEU A 277 -21.44 12.22 -4.24
C LEU A 277 -21.16 12.70 -2.81
N ASN A 278 -21.74 12.02 -1.83
CA ASN A 278 -21.36 12.17 -0.43
C ASN A 278 -20.50 10.96 0.01
N PHE A 279 -19.17 11.09 0.02
CA PHE A 279 -18.31 10.08 0.64
C PHE A 279 -18.58 10.03 2.15
N VAL A 280 -19.01 8.88 2.69
CA VAL A 280 -19.48 8.80 4.09
C VAL A 280 -18.52 8.12 5.05
N GLY A 281 -17.53 7.37 4.56
CA GLY A 281 -16.55 6.67 5.40
C GLY A 281 -15.98 5.41 4.76
N ALA A 282 -15.11 4.74 5.51
CA ALA A 282 -14.45 3.52 5.09
C ALA A 282 -14.62 2.38 6.12
N VAL A 283 -14.63 1.14 5.66
CA VAL A 283 -14.58 -0.06 6.50
C VAL A 283 -13.31 -0.85 6.16
N ALA A 284 -12.44 -1.00 7.15
CA ALA A 284 -11.30 -1.91 7.08
C ALA A 284 -11.79 -3.32 7.42
N SER A 285 -11.58 -4.26 6.51
CA SER A 285 -11.99 -5.66 6.67
C SER A 285 -10.81 -6.61 6.44
N ILE A 286 -11.03 -7.89 6.70
CA ILE A 286 -10.07 -8.96 6.40
C ILE A 286 -10.82 -10.10 5.72
N SER A 287 -10.09 -10.98 5.01
CA SER A 287 -10.70 -12.22 4.55
C SER A 287 -10.82 -13.22 5.70
N GLY A 288 -11.88 -14.02 5.71
CA GLY A 288 -12.12 -15.09 6.67
C GLY A 288 -11.14 -16.25 6.52
N LEU A 289 -10.91 -16.94 7.63
CA LEU A 289 -10.12 -18.17 7.67
C LEU A 289 -10.89 -19.37 7.07
N ASP A 290 -12.18 -19.44 7.35
CA ASP A 290 -13.11 -20.48 6.91
C ASP A 290 -14.50 -19.88 6.57
N ASN A 291 -15.47 -20.74 6.26
CA ASN A 291 -16.81 -20.29 5.88
C ASN A 291 -17.56 -19.58 7.01
N GLU A 292 -17.40 -20.01 8.27
CA GLU A 292 -18.10 -19.37 9.39
C GLU A 292 -17.50 -18.00 9.68
N ASP A 293 -16.16 -17.91 9.64
CA ASP A 293 -15.45 -16.64 9.78
C ASP A 293 -15.82 -15.68 8.62
N ARG A 294 -15.86 -16.18 7.38
CA ARG A 294 -16.33 -15.39 6.23
C ARG A 294 -17.73 -14.85 6.47
N ASP A 295 -18.68 -15.71 6.79
CA ASP A 295 -20.09 -15.32 6.91
C ASP A 295 -20.27 -14.29 8.04
N ARG A 296 -19.50 -14.41 9.13
CA ARG A 296 -19.46 -13.43 10.23
C ARG A 296 -18.88 -12.09 9.76
N LEU A 297 -17.71 -12.10 9.13
CA LEU A 297 -17.02 -10.88 8.69
C LEU A 297 -17.84 -10.13 7.62
N CYS A 298 -18.40 -10.84 6.64
CA CYS A 298 -19.22 -10.24 5.59
C CYS A 298 -20.49 -9.59 6.16
N GLN A 299 -21.16 -10.24 7.12
CA GLN A 299 -22.34 -9.68 7.77
C GLN A 299 -22.02 -8.41 8.56
N VAL A 300 -20.93 -8.41 9.34
CA VAL A 300 -20.52 -7.23 10.11
C VAL A 300 -20.16 -6.08 9.18
N ALA A 301 -19.39 -6.33 8.11
CA ALA A 301 -19.02 -5.30 7.14
C ALA A 301 -20.25 -4.68 6.46
N ALA A 302 -21.18 -5.52 5.98
CA ALA A 302 -22.42 -5.06 5.36
C ALA A 302 -23.27 -4.23 6.34
N HIS A 303 -23.37 -4.66 7.61
CA HIS A 303 -24.10 -3.95 8.64
C HIS A 303 -23.49 -2.58 8.96
N LEU A 304 -22.16 -2.49 9.07
CA LEU A 304 -21.46 -1.21 9.28
C LEU A 304 -21.71 -0.23 8.14
N VAL A 305 -21.71 -0.70 6.89
CA VAL A 305 -21.97 0.15 5.73
C VAL A 305 -23.44 0.58 5.65
N LYS A 306 -24.39 -0.35 5.78
CA LYS A 306 -25.83 -0.02 5.67
C LYS A 306 -26.31 0.85 6.83
N TRP A 307 -25.96 0.51 8.06
CA TRP A 307 -26.56 1.12 9.25
C TRP A 307 -25.63 2.08 9.96
N GLY A 308 -24.32 1.83 9.96
CA GLY A 308 -23.33 2.71 10.57
C GLY A 308 -23.02 3.93 9.70
N LEU A 309 -22.75 3.71 8.41
CA LEU A 309 -22.47 4.76 7.44
C LEU A 309 -23.70 5.25 6.69
N ASN A 310 -24.83 4.55 6.81
CA ASN A 310 -26.06 4.87 6.11
C ASN A 310 -25.80 5.05 4.60
N ALA A 311 -25.05 4.13 3.99
CA ALA A 311 -24.63 4.25 2.61
C ALA A 311 -25.73 3.81 1.62
N ASP A 312 -25.75 4.44 0.44
CA ASP A 312 -26.57 4.06 -0.72
C ASP A 312 -25.75 3.23 -1.72
N ALA A 313 -24.42 3.38 -1.70
CA ALA A 313 -23.51 2.56 -2.49
C ALA A 313 -22.19 2.29 -1.76
N ALA A 314 -21.48 1.24 -2.19
CA ALA A 314 -20.16 0.90 -1.68
C ALA A 314 -19.18 0.49 -2.80
N VAL A 315 -17.93 0.96 -2.70
CA VAL A 315 -16.81 0.49 -3.53
C VAL A 315 -15.98 -0.51 -2.71
N LEU A 316 -15.66 -1.64 -3.32
CA LEU A 316 -15.11 -2.81 -2.65
C LEU A 316 -13.77 -3.23 -3.29
N THR A 317 -12.68 -3.20 -2.52
CA THR A 317 -11.36 -3.72 -2.91
C THR A 317 -10.90 -4.83 -1.96
N LYS A 318 -9.89 -5.58 -2.39
CA LYS A 318 -9.45 -6.81 -1.71
C LYS A 318 -7.95 -6.82 -1.45
N HIS A 319 -7.51 -7.68 -0.54
CA HIS A 319 -6.09 -8.00 -0.35
C HIS A 319 -5.83 -9.46 -0.72
N GLY A 320 -5.06 -9.68 -1.79
CA GLY A 320 -4.64 -11.01 -2.24
C GLY A 320 -5.69 -11.75 -3.09
N GLY A 321 -5.34 -12.94 -3.56
CA GLY A 321 -6.15 -13.74 -4.50
C GLY A 321 -6.77 -15.00 -3.89
N GLY A 322 -7.74 -15.62 -4.57
CA GLY A 322 -8.45 -16.80 -4.05
C GLY A 322 -9.59 -16.44 -3.08
N VAL A 323 -9.50 -16.91 -1.83
CA VAL A 323 -10.56 -16.72 -0.79
C VAL A 323 -11.05 -15.28 -0.64
N PRO A 324 -10.18 -14.24 -0.65
CA PRO A 324 -10.60 -12.84 -0.62
C PRO A 324 -11.71 -12.48 -1.63
N HIS A 325 -11.75 -13.12 -2.80
CA HIS A 325 -12.82 -12.87 -3.78
C HIS A 325 -14.19 -13.34 -3.32
N ALA A 326 -14.27 -14.50 -2.68
CA ALA A 326 -15.54 -15.05 -2.21
C ALA A 326 -16.13 -14.15 -1.13
N ASP A 327 -15.29 -13.62 -0.25
CA ASP A 327 -15.68 -12.73 0.84
C ASP A 327 -16.18 -11.39 0.32
N MET A 328 -15.47 -10.80 -0.64
CA MET A 328 -15.90 -9.55 -1.28
C MET A 328 -17.21 -9.72 -2.03
N ALA A 329 -17.36 -10.82 -2.77
CA ALA A 329 -18.59 -11.16 -3.47
C ALA A 329 -19.78 -11.35 -2.52
N GLN A 330 -19.56 -12.05 -1.41
CA GLN A 330 -20.59 -12.29 -0.41
C GLN A 330 -20.96 -11.00 0.33
N THR A 331 -19.99 -10.15 0.66
CA THR A 331 -20.24 -8.82 1.24
C THR A 331 -21.06 -7.95 0.28
N ALA A 332 -20.66 -7.91 -1.00
CA ALA A 332 -21.39 -7.15 -2.02
C ALA A 332 -22.84 -7.66 -2.18
N ARG A 333 -23.01 -8.97 -2.25
CA ARG A 333 -24.33 -9.61 -2.32
C ARG A 333 -25.23 -9.23 -1.15
N LEU A 334 -24.70 -9.21 0.07
CA LEU A 334 -25.47 -8.82 1.26
C LEU A 334 -25.89 -7.34 1.16
N LEU A 335 -25.00 -6.47 0.71
CA LEU A 335 -25.27 -5.05 0.50
C LEU A 335 -26.35 -4.80 -0.56
N GLU A 336 -26.27 -5.46 -1.72
CA GLU A 336 -27.27 -5.34 -2.78
C GLU A 336 -28.67 -5.75 -2.28
N ARG A 337 -28.75 -6.83 -1.48
CA ARG A 337 -30.00 -7.28 -0.84
C ARG A 337 -30.53 -6.33 0.22
N MET A 338 -29.67 -5.47 0.74
CA MET A 338 -30.02 -4.37 1.64
C MET A 338 -30.24 -3.05 0.89
N GLU A 339 -30.37 -3.09 -0.44
CA GLU A 339 -30.56 -1.91 -1.31
C GLU A 339 -29.37 -0.93 -1.22
N VAL A 340 -28.15 -1.46 -1.18
CA VAL A 340 -26.89 -0.70 -1.29
C VAL A 340 -26.16 -1.18 -2.53
N SER A 341 -26.05 -0.32 -3.55
CA SER A 341 -25.40 -0.67 -4.80
C SER A 341 -23.89 -0.87 -4.62
N THR A 342 -23.29 -1.81 -5.35
CA THR A 342 -21.90 -2.21 -5.13
C THR A 342 -21.09 -2.19 -6.40
N ALA A 343 -19.83 -1.74 -6.29
CA ALA A 343 -18.81 -1.91 -7.32
C ALA A 343 -17.65 -2.71 -6.75
N VAL A 344 -17.35 -3.87 -7.31
CA VAL A 344 -16.37 -4.83 -6.75
C VAL A 344 -15.16 -4.98 -7.65
N MET A 345 -13.97 -4.81 -7.08
CA MET A 345 -12.73 -5.11 -7.78
C MET A 345 -12.40 -6.61 -7.71
N VAL A 346 -12.11 -7.20 -8.86
CA VAL A 346 -11.69 -8.60 -9.01
C VAL A 346 -10.41 -8.68 -9.82
N SER A 347 -9.68 -9.78 -9.66
CA SER A 347 -8.43 -10.08 -10.35
C SER A 347 -8.49 -11.51 -10.86
N ASP A 348 -8.15 -11.70 -12.11
CA ASP A 348 -8.17 -13.02 -12.75
C ASP A 348 -6.85 -13.72 -12.47
N MET A 349 -6.98 -14.94 -11.98
CA MET A 349 -5.86 -15.85 -11.75
C MET A 349 -5.77 -16.93 -12.84
N SER A 350 -6.73 -16.95 -13.76
CA SER A 350 -6.72 -17.76 -14.97
C SER A 350 -5.62 -17.28 -15.92
N ARG A 351 -5.12 -18.23 -16.72
CA ARG A 351 -4.04 -17.98 -17.69
C ARG A 351 -4.52 -18.14 -19.13
N ASP A 352 -5.78 -18.55 -19.31
CA ASP A 352 -6.34 -18.93 -20.60
C ASP A 352 -7.24 -17.85 -21.21
N ARG A 353 -7.41 -16.71 -20.51
CA ARG A 353 -8.13 -15.52 -20.96
C ARG A 353 -9.61 -15.78 -21.27
N ARG A 354 -10.20 -16.83 -20.67
CA ARG A 354 -11.62 -17.16 -20.83
C ARG A 354 -12.42 -16.55 -19.70
N VAL A 355 -13.51 -15.86 -20.05
CA VAL A 355 -14.40 -15.22 -19.07
C VAL A 355 -14.92 -16.24 -18.06
N GLU A 356 -15.26 -17.46 -18.49
CA GLU A 356 -15.74 -18.53 -17.61
C GLU A 356 -14.68 -18.97 -16.59
N SER A 357 -13.40 -18.84 -16.93
CA SER A 357 -12.27 -19.18 -16.05
C SER A 357 -11.89 -18.02 -15.12
N ALA A 358 -12.21 -16.79 -15.54
CA ALA A 358 -12.05 -15.57 -14.76
C ALA A 358 -13.24 -15.30 -13.80
N LEU A 359 -14.37 -15.99 -13.98
CA LEU A 359 -15.59 -15.78 -13.21
C LEU A 359 -15.46 -16.44 -11.82
N LEU A 360 -15.14 -15.65 -10.81
CA LEU A 360 -14.89 -16.12 -9.45
C LEU A 360 -16.17 -16.33 -8.61
N PHE A 361 -17.27 -15.69 -9.02
CA PHE A 361 -18.59 -15.81 -8.41
C PHE A 361 -19.66 -15.42 -9.44
N ASN A 362 -20.90 -15.88 -9.23
CA ASN A 362 -22.03 -15.61 -10.12
C ASN A 362 -23.27 -15.23 -9.32
N PHE A 363 -23.26 -14.03 -8.75
CA PHE A 363 -24.44 -13.46 -8.09
C PHE A 363 -25.08 -12.45 -9.05
N PRO A 364 -26.30 -12.68 -9.55
CA PRO A 364 -26.97 -11.77 -10.47
C PRO A 364 -27.10 -10.34 -9.92
N GLU A 365 -27.21 -10.21 -8.59
CA GLU A 365 -27.25 -8.92 -7.91
C GLU A 365 -25.92 -8.15 -7.94
N VAL A 366 -24.76 -8.81 -8.06
CA VAL A 366 -23.43 -8.17 -8.09
C VAL A 366 -23.00 -7.99 -9.55
N ASN A 367 -23.43 -6.87 -10.15
CA ASN A 367 -23.31 -6.65 -11.60
C ASN A 367 -22.33 -5.55 -12.03
N ALA A 368 -21.78 -4.75 -11.10
CA ALA A 368 -20.70 -3.81 -11.39
C ALA A 368 -19.36 -4.37 -10.91
N ILE A 369 -18.66 -5.06 -11.83
CA ILE A 369 -17.39 -5.73 -11.56
C ILE A 369 -16.26 -5.01 -12.30
N VAL A 370 -15.25 -4.58 -11.54
CA VAL A 370 -14.04 -3.94 -12.08
C VAL A 370 -12.91 -4.96 -12.10
N TYR A 371 -12.40 -5.24 -13.29
CA TYR A 371 -11.35 -6.23 -13.51
C TYR A 371 -9.95 -5.61 -13.47
N CYS A 372 -9.10 -6.06 -12.55
CA CYS A 372 -7.66 -5.78 -12.56
C CYS A 372 -6.89 -7.01 -13.10
N GLY A 373 -6.21 -6.83 -14.24
CA GLY A 373 -5.46 -7.89 -14.92
C GLY A 373 -4.19 -8.34 -14.18
N GLY A 374 -3.32 -9.10 -14.85
CA GLY A 374 -1.96 -9.34 -14.36
C GLY A 374 -1.34 -10.71 -14.69
N GLY A 375 -2.14 -11.75 -14.93
CA GLY A 375 -1.63 -13.09 -15.21
C GLY A 375 -1.18 -13.34 -16.66
N ASP A 376 -1.56 -12.47 -17.58
CA ASP A 376 -1.43 -12.65 -19.02
C ASP A 376 -0.40 -11.71 -19.69
N THR A 377 0.15 -10.76 -18.94
CA THR A 377 1.11 -9.77 -19.45
C THR A 377 2.51 -10.07 -18.93
N LYS A 378 3.49 -10.08 -19.84
CA LYS A 378 4.90 -10.33 -19.55
C LYS A 378 5.77 -9.39 -20.36
N TRP A 379 6.93 -9.06 -19.80
CA TRP A 379 7.97 -8.30 -20.47
C TRP A 379 9.28 -9.06 -20.44
N THR A 380 10.01 -9.02 -21.55
CA THR A 380 11.43 -9.37 -21.54
C THR A 380 12.18 -8.19 -20.93
N VAL A 381 12.77 -8.40 -19.77
CA VAL A 381 13.65 -7.42 -19.13
C VAL A 381 15.11 -7.80 -19.41
N PRO A 382 15.94 -6.86 -19.90
CA PRO A 382 17.34 -7.12 -20.18
C PRO A 382 18.15 -7.28 -18.88
N ALA A 383 19.40 -7.72 -19.02
CA ALA A 383 20.40 -7.60 -17.97
C ALA A 383 20.63 -6.12 -17.64
N VAL A 384 20.87 -5.83 -16.37
CA VAL A 384 21.08 -4.46 -15.86
C VAL A 384 22.50 -4.28 -15.33
N GLU A 385 22.97 -3.04 -15.28
CA GLU A 385 24.32 -2.71 -14.79
C GLU A 385 24.42 -2.78 -13.28
N ARG A 386 23.34 -2.43 -12.57
CA ARG A 386 23.29 -2.38 -11.11
C ARG A 386 22.13 -3.19 -10.55
N ILE A 387 22.41 -3.97 -9.51
CA ILE A 387 21.40 -4.77 -8.82
C ILE A 387 21.54 -4.52 -7.33
N ILE A 388 20.41 -4.29 -6.67
CA ILE A 388 20.36 -4.13 -5.21
C ILE A 388 19.48 -5.25 -4.67
N ALA A 389 20.11 -6.24 -4.04
CA ALA A 389 19.45 -7.43 -3.53
C ALA A 389 19.93 -7.80 -2.12
N GLY A 390 19.05 -8.45 -1.38
CA GLY A 390 19.32 -8.84 -0.01
C GLY A 390 20.22 -10.07 0.14
N ASN A 391 20.41 -10.89 -0.90
CA ASN A 391 21.34 -12.01 -0.88
C ASN A 391 21.94 -12.30 -2.28
N PRO A 392 23.15 -12.91 -2.37
CA PRO A 392 23.84 -13.14 -3.64
C PRO A 392 23.09 -14.03 -4.63
N GLN A 393 22.30 -14.99 -4.14
CA GLN A 393 21.51 -15.88 -5.00
C GLN A 393 20.42 -15.10 -5.74
N VAL A 394 19.71 -14.22 -5.04
CA VAL A 394 18.73 -13.31 -5.64
C VAL A 394 19.41 -12.36 -6.62
N GLU A 395 20.57 -11.81 -6.26
CA GLU A 395 21.34 -10.93 -7.14
C GLU A 395 21.66 -11.60 -8.48
N GLU A 396 22.21 -12.82 -8.45
CA GLU A 396 22.50 -13.62 -9.64
C GLU A 396 21.25 -13.91 -10.47
N MET A 397 20.12 -14.23 -9.82
CA MET A 397 18.84 -14.47 -10.50
C MET A 397 18.29 -13.21 -11.18
N LEU A 398 18.48 -12.04 -10.57
CA LEU A 398 18.00 -10.76 -11.09
C LEU A 398 18.94 -10.17 -12.14
N ALA A 399 20.21 -10.59 -12.20
CA ALA A 399 21.20 -10.10 -13.17
C ALA A 399 20.92 -10.52 -14.61
N GLN A 400 20.25 -11.65 -14.78
CA GLN A 400 20.05 -12.25 -16.09
C GLN A 400 18.90 -11.59 -16.83
N SER A 401 19.05 -11.50 -18.16
CA SER A 401 17.92 -11.23 -19.05
C SER A 401 16.85 -12.31 -18.84
N GLN A 402 15.60 -11.90 -18.63
CA GLN A 402 14.53 -12.83 -18.29
C GLN A 402 13.15 -12.28 -18.65
N GLU A 403 12.14 -13.13 -18.61
CA GLU A 403 10.75 -12.69 -18.65
C GLU A 403 10.22 -12.44 -17.24
N LEU A 404 9.68 -11.24 -17.01
CA LEU A 404 8.94 -10.91 -15.80
C LEU A 404 7.45 -10.77 -16.13
N MET A 405 6.60 -11.35 -15.28
CA MET A 405 5.16 -11.11 -15.32
C MET A 405 4.83 -9.71 -14.84
N ALA A 406 3.69 -9.16 -15.26
CA ALA A 406 3.25 -7.86 -14.76
C ALA A 406 3.11 -7.83 -13.24
N SER A 407 2.61 -8.92 -12.64
CA SER A 407 2.53 -9.09 -11.18
C SER A 407 3.90 -9.21 -10.47
N SER A 408 4.98 -9.42 -11.21
CA SER A 408 6.34 -9.47 -10.66
C SER A 408 6.98 -8.10 -10.56
N ILE A 409 6.51 -7.08 -11.28
CA ILE A 409 7.04 -5.72 -11.22
C ILE A 409 6.21 -4.92 -10.21
N ALA A 410 6.89 -4.30 -9.24
CA ALA A 410 6.25 -3.54 -8.18
C ALA A 410 5.35 -2.43 -8.76
N GLY A 411 4.14 -2.30 -8.22
CA GLY A 411 3.18 -1.25 -8.56
C GLY A 411 2.43 -1.37 -9.88
N VAL A 412 2.76 -2.35 -10.74
CA VAL A 412 2.09 -2.52 -12.04
C VAL A 412 0.70 -3.14 -11.88
N VAL A 413 0.60 -4.23 -11.11
CA VAL A 413 -0.67 -4.86 -10.74
C VAL A 413 -1.02 -4.40 -9.34
N ASN A 414 -2.17 -3.75 -9.20
CA ASN A 414 -2.62 -3.17 -7.95
C ASN A 414 -4.10 -3.43 -7.67
N GLN A 415 -4.38 -4.06 -6.51
CA GLN A 415 -5.70 -4.49 -6.08
C GLN A 415 -6.48 -3.46 -5.26
N GLN A 416 -5.88 -2.27 -5.09
CA GLN A 416 -6.43 -1.12 -4.37
C GLN A 416 -6.86 0.01 -5.32
N GLY A 417 -6.87 -0.25 -6.63
CA GLY A 417 -7.39 0.67 -7.66
C GLY A 417 -6.34 1.41 -8.48
N ALA A 418 -5.04 1.17 -8.29
CA ALA A 418 -3.99 1.87 -9.06
C ALA A 418 -3.66 1.23 -10.42
N SER A 419 -4.20 0.03 -10.68
CA SER A 419 -3.94 -0.67 -11.95
C SER A 419 -4.44 0.15 -13.13
N HIS A 420 -3.75 0.10 -14.26
CA HIS A 420 -4.31 0.56 -15.53
C HIS A 420 -5.47 -0.35 -15.93
N VAL A 421 -6.69 0.07 -15.60
CA VAL A 421 -7.90 -0.70 -15.86
C VAL A 421 -8.36 -0.45 -17.30
N ARG A 422 -8.73 -1.53 -18.00
CA ARG A 422 -9.58 -1.45 -19.18
C ARG A 422 -10.97 -1.94 -18.79
N ALA A 423 -11.95 -1.04 -18.76
CA ALA A 423 -13.33 -1.42 -18.57
C ALA A 423 -13.80 -2.23 -19.78
N MET A 424 -14.39 -3.40 -19.54
CA MET A 424 -15.13 -4.17 -20.53
C MET A 424 -16.55 -4.31 -20.00
N THR A 425 -17.51 -3.70 -20.70
CA THR A 425 -18.93 -3.94 -20.46
C THR A 425 -19.32 -5.15 -21.30
N TYR A 426 -19.78 -6.21 -20.64
CA TYR A 426 -20.28 -7.42 -21.30
C TYR A 426 -21.79 -7.37 -21.45
#